data_AF-A0A433U4M9-F1
#
_entry.id   AF-A0A433U4M9-F1
#
_cell.length_a   1.000
_cell.length_b   1.000
_cell.length_c   1.000
_cell.angle_alpha   90.00
_cell.angle_beta   90.00
_cell.angle_gamma   90.00
#
_symmetry.space_group_name_H-M   'P 1'
#
loop_
_entity.id
_entity.type
_entity.pdbx_description
1 polymer ?
#
loop_
_entity_poly.entity_id
_entity_poly.type
_entity_poly.pdbx_seq_one_letter_code
_entity_poly.pdbx_strand_id
1 'polypeptide(L)'
;MCLASSVRANVMEICEACSVRANLMDIYEASSVRANLMDIYEASSVRANLMDICEASSVRANLMDIYEASSVRANLMDICEASSVRPNLMDIYEATSVRANLMDICETSSVRAYPMDIYETSSVKANLMYIYETSSVRVNLMDICEASSV
;
A
#
# COMPACT_ATOMS: atom_id res chain seq x y z
N MET A 1 8.20 -1.02 -25.41
CA MET A 1 9.49 -1.72 -25.66
C MET A 1 10.58 -0.78 -25.22
N CYS A 2 11.16 -0.99 -24.03
CA CYS A 2 12.21 -0.11 -23.53
C CYS A 2 13.57 -0.66 -24.02
N LEU A 3 14.31 0.16 -24.78
CA LEU A 3 15.57 -0.20 -25.41
C LEU A 3 16.73 -0.03 -24.42
N ALA A 4 16.94 -1.04 -23.57
CA ALA A 4 18.18 -1.27 -22.82
C ALA A 4 18.76 -0.11 -21.97
N SER A 5 17.95 0.66 -21.23
CA SER A 5 18.45 1.66 -20.27
C SER A 5 18.45 1.15 -18.83
N SER A 6 19.62 0.71 -18.34
CA SER A 6 19.87 0.53 -16.90
C SER A 6 20.62 1.75 -16.37
N VAL A 7 20.00 2.49 -15.44
CA VAL A 7 20.61 3.68 -14.84
C VAL A 7 21.30 3.31 -13.53
N ARG A 8 22.59 3.64 -13.43
CA ARG A 8 23.43 3.44 -12.24
C ARG A 8 24.21 4.69 -11.82
N ALA A 9 23.82 5.85 -12.37
CA ALA A 9 24.43 7.14 -12.06
C ALA A 9 23.51 7.95 -11.13
N ASN A 10 24.09 8.78 -10.29
CA ASN A 10 23.33 9.74 -9.49
C ASN A 10 22.95 10.93 -10.37
N VAL A 11 21.73 10.92 -10.86
CA VAL A 11 21.07 12.04 -11.55
C VAL A 11 20.01 12.63 -10.62
N MET A 12 19.52 13.84 -10.89
CA MET A 12 18.37 14.35 -10.12
C MET A 12 17.09 13.62 -10.51
N GLU A 13 16.87 13.42 -11.81
CA GLU A 13 15.59 12.90 -12.34
C GLU A 13 15.81 11.87 -13.44
N ILE A 14 14.85 10.95 -13.58
CA ILE A 14 14.75 9.99 -14.68
C ILE A 14 13.36 10.07 -15.30
N CYS A 15 13.27 10.36 -16.60
CA CYS A 15 12.00 10.35 -17.32
C CYS A 15 11.50 8.92 -17.59
N GLU A 16 12.35 8.05 -18.13
CA GLU A 16 11.98 6.67 -18.44
C GLU A 16 13.19 5.74 -18.27
N ALA A 17 13.02 4.59 -17.61
CA ALA A 17 14.05 3.56 -17.52
C ALA A 17 13.50 2.13 -17.40
N CYS A 18 14.20 1.16 -17.97
CA CYS A 18 13.91 -0.25 -17.69
C CYS A 18 14.20 -0.58 -16.21
N SER A 19 15.36 -0.14 -15.73
CA SER A 19 15.85 -0.47 -14.40
C SER A 19 16.69 0.64 -13.82
N VAL A 20 16.31 1.09 -12.63
CA VAL A 20 17.03 2.12 -11.87
C VAL A 20 17.68 1.51 -10.65
N ARG A 21 18.99 1.72 -10.52
CA ARG A 21 19.76 1.37 -9.32
C ARG A 21 20.73 2.51 -8.98
N ALA A 22 20.17 3.62 -8.52
CA ALA A 22 20.88 4.84 -8.18
C ALA A 22 20.22 5.51 -6.96
N ASN A 23 20.82 6.57 -6.43
CA ASN A 23 20.12 7.50 -5.55
C ASN A 23 19.83 8.78 -6.35
N LEU A 24 18.58 9.22 -6.36
CA LEU A 24 18.08 10.34 -7.15
C LEU A 24 16.89 11.00 -6.44
N MET A 25 16.39 12.12 -6.95
CA MET A 25 15.17 12.72 -6.40
C MET A 25 13.95 11.99 -6.96
N ASP A 26 13.77 11.98 -8.29
CA ASP A 26 12.47 11.60 -8.85
C ASP A 26 12.57 10.66 -10.07
N ILE A 27 11.60 9.75 -10.19
CA ILE A 27 11.40 8.90 -11.37
C ILE A 27 9.99 9.15 -11.92
N TYR A 28 9.89 9.49 -13.20
CA TYR A 28 8.60 9.56 -13.87
C TYR A 28 8.08 8.15 -14.22
N GLU A 29 8.85 7.37 -14.99
CA GLU A 29 8.45 6.00 -15.34
C GLU A 29 9.61 5.01 -15.20
N ALA A 30 9.39 3.88 -14.53
CA ALA A 30 10.34 2.78 -14.55
C ALA A 30 9.72 1.39 -14.38
N SER A 31 10.20 0.40 -15.15
CA SER A 31 9.72 -0.98 -14.94
C SER A 31 10.20 -1.56 -13.60
N SER A 32 11.42 -1.25 -13.17
CA SER A 32 11.97 -1.73 -11.89
C SER A 32 12.87 -0.70 -11.21
N VAL A 33 12.55 -0.38 -9.95
CA VAL A 33 13.31 0.57 -9.14
C VAL A 33 13.93 -0.13 -7.94
N ARG A 34 15.25 0.03 -7.77
CA ARG A 34 15.98 -0.35 -6.57
C ARG A 34 16.92 0.77 -6.13
N ALA A 35 16.36 1.77 -5.48
CA ALA A 35 16.98 3.06 -5.22
C ALA A 35 16.64 3.58 -3.81
N ASN A 36 17.29 4.66 -3.37
CA ASN A 36 16.70 5.56 -2.40
C ASN A 36 16.40 6.87 -3.12
N LEU A 37 15.18 7.37 -3.01
CA LEU A 37 14.70 8.52 -3.75
C LEU A 37 13.58 9.24 -3.01
N MET A 38 13.13 10.39 -3.51
CA MET A 38 11.95 11.06 -2.96
C MET A 38 10.71 10.43 -3.56
N ASP A 39 10.52 10.53 -4.88
CA ASP A 39 9.22 10.24 -5.49
C ASP A 39 9.30 9.33 -6.73
N ILE A 40 8.24 8.54 -6.93
CA ILE A 40 7.99 7.77 -8.15
C ILE A 40 6.58 8.11 -8.65
N TYR A 41 6.47 8.53 -9.90
CA TYR A 41 5.17 8.67 -10.53
C TYR A 41 4.61 7.30 -10.95
N GLU A 42 5.32 6.53 -11.78
CA GLU A 42 4.86 5.20 -12.20
C GLU A 42 5.98 4.15 -12.14
N ALA A 43 5.70 3.00 -11.52
CA ALA A 43 6.58 1.84 -11.62
C ALA A 43 5.91 0.48 -11.50
N SER A 44 6.31 -0.48 -12.34
CA SER A 44 5.77 -1.85 -12.20
C SER A 44 6.26 -2.54 -10.91
N SER A 45 7.53 -2.31 -10.51
CA SER A 45 8.08 -2.90 -9.29
C SER A 45 9.06 -1.97 -8.57
N VAL A 46 8.77 -1.69 -7.30
CA VAL A 46 9.58 -0.82 -6.44
C VAL A 46 10.16 -1.59 -5.27
N ARG A 47 11.47 -1.48 -5.08
CA ARG A 47 12.18 -1.93 -3.88
C ARG A 47 13.14 -0.84 -3.40
N ALA A 48 12.61 0.12 -2.65
CA ALA A 48 13.30 1.36 -2.32
C ALA A 48 13.03 1.81 -0.88
N ASN A 49 13.73 2.85 -0.43
CA ASN A 49 13.21 3.73 0.62
C ASN A 49 12.92 5.07 -0.06
N LEU A 50 11.71 5.60 0.12
CA LEU A 50 11.24 6.79 -0.55
C LEU A 50 10.14 7.51 0.22
N MET A 51 9.72 8.69 -0.21
CA MET A 51 8.57 9.37 0.37
C MET A 51 7.30 8.83 -0.28
N ASP A 52 7.15 9.04 -1.59
CA ASP A 52 5.84 8.86 -2.23
C ASP A 52 5.87 8.02 -3.51
N ILE A 53 4.76 7.32 -3.78
CA ILE A 53 4.47 6.64 -5.04
C ILE A 53 3.08 7.04 -5.53
N CYS A 54 2.96 7.53 -6.76
CA CYS A 54 1.65 7.73 -7.37
C CYS A 54 1.05 6.38 -7.81
N GLU A 55 1.75 5.60 -8.64
CA GLU A 55 1.24 4.32 -9.13
C GLU A 55 2.32 3.24 -9.12
N ALA A 56 1.99 2.07 -8.55
CA ALA A 56 2.84 0.90 -8.72
C ALA A 56 2.12 -0.46 -8.66
N SER A 57 2.49 -1.39 -9.55
CA SER A 57 1.91 -2.74 -9.48
C SER A 57 2.39 -3.51 -8.25
N SER A 58 3.68 -3.38 -7.88
CA SER A 58 4.24 -4.04 -6.70
C SER A 58 5.23 -3.16 -5.95
N VAL A 59 4.97 -2.95 -4.66
CA VAL A 59 5.81 -2.16 -3.77
C VAL A 59 6.38 -3.02 -2.65
N ARG A 60 7.70 -2.96 -2.46
CA ARG A 60 8.40 -3.50 -1.28
C ARG A 60 9.39 -2.48 -0.75
N ALA A 61 8.90 -1.54 0.03
CA ALA A 61 9.65 -0.36 0.43
C ALA A 61 9.39 0.03 1.90
N ASN A 62 10.14 1.02 2.38
CA ASN A 62 9.68 1.85 3.50
C ASN A 62 9.39 3.23 2.91
N LEU A 63 8.18 3.75 3.12
CA LEU A 63 7.73 5.00 2.53
C LEU A 63 6.66 5.71 3.34
N MET A 64 6.31 6.93 2.97
CA MET A 64 5.21 7.65 3.62
C MET A 64 3.90 7.25 2.96
N ASP A 65 3.75 7.53 1.65
CA ASP A 65 2.43 7.46 1.01
C ASP A 65 2.45 6.68 -0.31
N ILE A 66 1.33 6.00 -0.59
CA ILE A 66 1.03 5.41 -1.90
C ILE A 66 -0.36 5.85 -2.32
N TYR A 67 -0.48 6.42 -3.52
CA TYR A 67 -1.79 6.68 -4.08
C TYR A 67 -2.44 5.39 -4.61
N GLU A 68 -1.82 4.68 -5.54
CA GLU A 68 -2.36 3.43 -6.07
C GLU A 68 -1.32 2.30 -6.13
N ALA A 69 -1.67 1.12 -5.60
CA ALA A 69 -0.87 -0.08 -5.85
C ALA A 69 -1.62 -1.40 -5.83
N SER A 70 -1.32 -2.30 -6.79
CA SER A 70 -1.97 -3.63 -6.77
C SER A 70 -1.50 -4.49 -5.58
N SER A 71 -0.20 -4.46 -5.25
CA SER A 71 0.35 -5.23 -4.12
C SER A 71 1.40 -4.46 -3.34
N VAL A 72 1.14 -4.28 -2.05
CA VAL A 72 2.04 -3.59 -1.13
C VAL A 72 2.60 -4.56 -0.10
N ARG A 73 3.93 -4.57 0.02
CA ARG A 73 4.71 -5.23 1.07
C ARG A 73 5.70 -4.26 1.73
N ALA A 74 5.18 -3.29 2.48
CA ALA A 74 5.96 -2.17 2.96
C ALA A 74 5.69 -1.84 4.44
N ASN A 75 6.47 -0.92 5.00
CA ASN A 75 6.05 -0.15 6.18
C ASN A 75 5.78 1.27 5.69
N LEU A 76 4.56 1.77 5.88
CA LEU A 76 4.22 3.12 5.43
C LEU A 76 3.12 3.77 6.29
N MET A 77 2.88 5.06 6.09
CA MET A 77 1.80 5.76 6.76
C MET A 77 0.49 5.46 6.04
N ASP A 78 0.32 5.92 4.79
CA ASP A 78 -1.00 5.96 4.17
C ASP A 78 -1.06 5.30 2.77
N ILE A 79 -2.18 4.61 2.50
CA ILE A 79 -2.55 4.14 1.15
C ILE A 79 -3.92 4.70 0.79
N CYS A 80 -4.04 5.31 -0.40
CA CYS A 80 -5.36 5.61 -0.96
C CYS A 80 -6.02 4.33 -1.52
N GLU A 81 -5.39 3.63 -2.46
CA GLU A 81 -5.97 2.41 -3.05
C GLU A 81 -4.96 1.26 -3.15
N ALA A 82 -5.35 0.07 -2.68
CA ALA A 82 -4.58 -1.14 -2.98
C ALA A 82 -5.38 -2.45 -3.03
N SER A 83 -5.10 -3.31 -4.01
CA SER A 83 -5.77 -4.62 -4.04
C SER A 83 -5.33 -5.54 -2.89
N SER A 84 -4.04 -5.57 -2.56
CA SER A 84 -3.54 -6.37 -1.43
C SER A 84 -2.43 -5.71 -0.64
N VAL A 85 -2.60 -5.67 0.69
CA VAL A 85 -1.68 -4.98 1.59
C VAL A 85 -1.13 -5.88 2.69
N ARG A 86 0.19 -5.82 2.88
CA ARG A 86 1.01 -6.49 3.91
C ARG A 86 2.23 -5.61 4.24
N PRO A 87 2.99 -5.85 5.32
CA PRO A 87 2.65 -5.64 6.74
C PRO A 87 2.48 -4.13 7.11
N ASN A 88 2.38 -3.83 8.41
CA ASN A 88 2.32 -2.52 9.11
C ASN A 88 2.07 -1.23 8.29
N LEU A 89 0.89 -0.64 8.44
CA LEU A 89 0.63 0.75 8.08
C LEU A 89 -0.09 1.53 9.18
N MET A 90 -0.22 2.83 9.00
CA MET A 90 -1.14 3.66 9.77
C MET A 90 -2.55 3.43 9.22
N ASP A 91 -2.83 3.90 8.00
CA ASP A 91 -4.19 4.02 7.47
C ASP A 91 -4.30 3.51 6.02
N ILE A 92 -5.48 3.00 5.67
CA ILE A 92 -5.85 2.61 4.31
C ILE A 92 -7.24 3.15 3.99
N TYR A 93 -7.38 3.86 2.88
CA TYR A 93 -8.69 4.28 2.41
C TYR A 93 -9.43 3.11 1.74
N GLU A 94 -8.91 2.51 0.68
CA GLU A 94 -9.55 1.39 0.01
C GLU A 94 -8.60 0.20 -0.18
N ALA A 95 -9.05 -1.01 0.19
CA ALA A 95 -8.35 -2.22 -0.18
C ALA A 95 -9.20 -3.49 -0.32
N THR A 96 -8.94 -4.32 -1.33
CA THR A 96 -9.66 -5.60 -1.45
C THR A 96 -9.29 -6.60 -0.34
N SER A 97 -8.00 -6.71 0.00
CA SER A 97 -7.55 -7.67 1.01
C SER A 97 -6.39 -7.17 1.86
N VAL A 98 -6.63 -7.13 3.17
CA VAL A 98 -5.68 -6.63 4.15
C VAL A 98 -5.19 -7.74 5.07
N ARG A 99 -3.86 -7.89 5.13
CA ARG A 99 -3.16 -8.77 6.08
C ARG A 99 -1.94 -8.05 6.67
N ALA A 100 -2.21 -6.92 7.32
CA ALA A 100 -1.24 -6.06 7.99
C ALA A 100 -1.65 -5.79 9.45
N ASN A 101 -0.82 -5.09 10.22
CA ASN A 101 -1.29 -4.41 11.44
C ASN A 101 -1.53 -2.95 11.04
N LEU A 102 -2.66 -2.37 11.42
CA LEU A 102 -3.07 -1.03 11.00
C LEU A 102 -3.73 -0.31 12.16
N MET A 103 -3.85 1.00 12.08
CA MET A 103 -4.82 1.71 12.91
C MET A 103 -6.17 1.67 12.21
N ASP A 104 -6.32 2.29 11.04
CA ASP A 104 -7.64 2.47 10.45
C ASP A 104 -7.75 1.91 9.03
N ILE A 105 -8.95 1.44 8.68
CA ILE A 105 -9.34 1.07 7.32
C ILE A 105 -10.71 1.67 7.01
N CYS A 106 -10.83 2.47 5.94
CA CYS A 106 -12.15 2.95 5.51
C CYS A 106 -12.93 1.83 4.81
N GLU A 107 -12.45 1.27 3.71
CA GLU A 107 -13.20 0.29 2.94
C GLU A 107 -12.38 -0.95 2.60
N THR A 108 -12.92 -2.14 2.88
CA THR A 108 -12.24 -3.38 2.49
C THR A 108 -13.11 -4.62 2.35
N SER A 109 -12.85 -5.47 1.35
CA SER A 109 -13.63 -6.72 1.22
C SER A 109 -13.24 -7.78 2.27
N SER A 110 -11.97 -7.83 2.68
CA SER A 110 -11.49 -8.89 3.58
C SER A 110 -10.34 -8.46 4.47
N VAL A 111 -10.49 -8.69 5.78
CA VAL A 111 -9.48 -8.35 6.78
C VAL A 111 -9.02 -9.57 7.56
N ARG A 112 -7.71 -9.81 7.55
CA ARG A 112 -7.02 -10.77 8.44
C ARG A 112 -5.84 -10.10 9.11
N ALA A 113 -6.15 -9.19 10.03
CA ALA A 113 -5.25 -8.18 10.56
C ALA A 113 -5.50 -7.94 12.06
N TYR A 114 -4.90 -6.87 12.59
CA TYR A 114 -5.21 -6.29 13.89
C TYR A 114 -5.42 -4.77 13.75
N PRO A 115 -6.48 -4.30 13.06
CA PRO A 115 -6.80 -2.88 13.00
C PRO A 115 -7.37 -2.40 14.33
N MET A 116 -7.23 -1.11 14.62
CA MET A 116 -8.03 -0.46 15.65
C MET A 116 -9.47 -0.35 15.16
N ASP A 117 -9.66 0.32 14.01
CA ASP A 117 -10.98 0.65 13.48
C ASP A 117 -11.15 0.20 12.01
N ILE A 118 -12.37 -0.24 11.68
CA ILE A 118 -12.79 -0.52 10.29
C ILE A 118 -14.13 0.15 10.04
N TYR A 119 -14.23 0.97 8.99
CA TYR A 119 -15.50 1.59 8.62
C TYR A 119 -16.42 0.62 7.87
N GLU A 120 -16.00 0.09 6.71
CA GLU A 120 -16.82 -0.84 5.93
C GLU A 120 -16.05 -2.11 5.52
N THR A 121 -16.64 -3.28 5.75
CA THR A 121 -16.07 -4.52 5.25
C THR A 121 -17.00 -5.72 5.07
N SER A 122 -16.81 -6.47 3.98
CA SER A 122 -17.60 -7.69 3.76
C SER A 122 -17.24 -8.84 4.72
N SER A 123 -15.98 -8.96 5.14
CA SER A 123 -15.54 -10.10 5.96
C SER A 123 -14.35 -9.81 6.85
N VAL A 124 -14.47 -10.17 8.13
CA VAL A 124 -13.39 -9.96 9.12
C VAL A 124 -13.01 -11.22 9.88
N LYS A 125 -11.71 -11.48 9.90
CA LYS A 125 -11.03 -12.47 10.76
C LYS A 125 -9.82 -11.82 11.44
N ALA A 126 -10.10 -10.89 12.33
CA ALA A 126 -9.15 -10.03 13.04
C ALA A 126 -9.54 -9.89 14.53
N ASN A 127 -8.65 -9.33 15.34
CA ASN A 127 -9.07 -8.66 16.58
C ASN A 127 -9.02 -7.15 16.32
N LEU A 128 -10.06 -6.43 16.73
CA LEU A 128 -10.20 -4.98 16.50
C LEU A 128 -11.03 -4.33 17.62
N MET A 129 -10.96 -3.01 17.71
CA MET A 129 -11.67 -2.21 18.70
C MET A 129 -13.05 -1.80 18.20
N TYR A 130 -13.14 -1.22 17.00
CA TYR A 130 -14.41 -0.78 16.40
C TYR A 130 -14.60 -1.27 14.96
N ILE A 131 -15.85 -1.61 14.63
CA ILE A 131 -16.30 -1.87 13.26
C ILE A 131 -17.67 -1.24 13.08
N TYR A 132 -17.84 -0.46 12.01
CA TYR A 132 -19.09 0.25 11.73
C TYR A 132 -20.03 -0.58 10.84
N GLU A 133 -19.55 -1.11 9.71
CA GLU A 133 -20.39 -1.87 8.78
C GLU A 133 -19.72 -3.18 8.36
N THR A 134 -20.45 -4.29 8.51
CA THR A 134 -19.95 -5.59 8.03
C THR A 134 -21.00 -6.65 7.74
N SER A 135 -20.77 -7.44 6.68
CA SER A 135 -21.64 -8.55 6.29
C SER A 135 -21.34 -9.87 7.00
N SER A 136 -20.08 -10.11 7.45
CA SER A 136 -19.70 -11.37 8.07
C SER A 136 -18.53 -11.24 9.03
N VAL A 137 -18.72 -11.73 10.26
CA VAL A 137 -17.78 -11.54 11.36
C VAL A 137 -17.37 -12.88 11.98
N ARG A 138 -16.06 -13.15 12.07
CA ARG A 138 -15.48 -14.24 12.89
C ARG A 138 -14.27 -13.72 13.68
N VAL A 139 -14.53 -13.14 14.84
CA VAL A 139 -13.59 -12.32 15.61
C VAL A 139 -13.72 -12.56 17.13
N ASN A 140 -12.76 -12.06 17.90
CA ASN A 140 -12.95 -11.72 19.32
C ASN A 140 -13.09 -10.19 19.41
N LEU A 141 -14.30 -9.67 19.65
CA LEU A 141 -14.59 -8.23 19.72
C LEU A 141 -14.67 -7.73 21.16
N MET A 142 -14.41 -6.42 21.33
CA MET A 142 -14.74 -5.70 22.56
C MET A 142 -16.08 -4.94 22.43
N ASP A 143 -16.48 -4.47 21.24
CA ASP A 143 -17.78 -3.81 20.99
C ASP A 143 -18.21 -3.86 19.49
N ILE A 144 -19.51 -3.74 19.18
CA ILE A 144 -20.04 -3.59 17.80
C ILE A 144 -21.06 -2.43 17.77
N CYS A 145 -20.80 -1.42 16.92
CA CYS A 145 -21.77 -0.38 16.61
C CYS A 145 -22.44 -0.74 15.27
N GLU A 146 -23.63 -1.37 15.32
CA GLU A 146 -24.51 -1.71 14.19
C GLU A 146 -24.01 -2.76 13.16
N ALA A 147 -24.29 -4.05 13.43
CA ALA A 147 -24.31 -5.05 12.36
C ALA A 147 -25.65 -4.99 11.60
N SER A 148 -25.69 -4.25 10.49
CA SER A 148 -26.83 -4.30 9.57
C SER A 148 -26.87 -5.66 8.87
N SER A 149 -27.71 -6.57 9.37
CA SER A 149 -28.04 -7.82 8.69
C SER A 149 -29.01 -7.55 7.54
N VAL A 150 -28.59 -7.86 6.31
CA VAL A 150 -29.50 -8.21 5.20
C VAL A 150 -29.38 -9.70 4.94
#